data_AF-A0A524DJK8-F1
#
_entry.id   AF-A0A524DJK8-F1
#
_cell.length_a   1.000
_cell.length_b   1.000
_cell.length_c   1.000
_cell.angle_alpha   90.00
_cell.angle_beta   90.00
_cell.angle_gamma   90.00
#
_symmetry.space_group_name_H-M   'P 1'
#
loop_
_entity.id
_entity.type
_entity.pdbx_description
1 polymer ?
#
loop_
_entity_poly.entity_id
_entity_poly.type
_entity_poly.pdbx_seq_one_letter_code
_entity_poly.pdbx_strand_id
1 'polypeptide(L)'
;MSTDTAIGMVFLYNKEEGSPDKVSEELSKYFSEITKHMVNQDLLGLPALKEIMDEKKIYWGGIKKDFEQTLGDNEAIGSIAWEVFNQHSGITPSDEVKVLIYDEDQAPWKFTLMACVLYK
;
A
#
# COMPACT_ATOMS: atom_id res chain seq x y z
N MET A 1 -21.05 13.59 -4.09
CA MET A 1 -19.62 13.26 -4.13
C MET A 1 -19.54 11.85 -3.59
N SER A 2 -19.10 10.88 -4.40
CA SER A 2 -18.88 9.52 -3.89
C SER A 2 -17.78 9.64 -2.83
N THR A 3 -18.13 9.44 -1.57
CA THR A 3 -17.14 9.30 -0.50
C THR A 3 -16.69 7.87 -0.52
N ASP A 4 -15.88 7.53 -1.52
CA ASP A 4 -15.25 6.22 -1.60
C ASP A 4 -14.40 6.10 -0.33
N THR A 5 -14.82 5.20 0.55
CA THR A 5 -14.29 5.15 1.92
C THR A 5 -13.09 4.24 1.88
N ALA A 6 -11.91 4.78 2.17
CA ALA A 6 -10.71 3.96 2.24
C ALA A 6 -10.88 2.88 3.32
N ILE A 7 -10.73 1.61 2.94
CA ILE A 7 -10.97 0.45 3.78
C ILE A 7 -9.68 -0.25 4.22
N GLY A 8 -8.55 0.07 3.61
CA GLY A 8 -7.28 -0.58 3.92
C GLY A 8 -6.10 0.01 3.17
N MET A 9 -4.90 -0.35 3.65
CA MET A 9 -3.65 -0.03 2.98
C MET A 9 -2.88 -1.32 2.69
N VAL A 10 -2.29 -1.39 1.50
CA VAL A 10 -1.39 -2.46 1.11
C VAL A 10 -0.08 -1.87 0.62
N PHE A 11 1.01 -2.38 1.17
CA PHE A 11 2.36 -2.00 0.79
C PHE A 11 2.97 -3.12 -0.06
N LEU A 12 3.24 -2.83 -1.32
CA LEU A 12 3.87 -3.77 -2.24
C LEU A 12 5.33 -3.40 -2.48
N TYR A 13 6.18 -4.42 -2.55
CA TYR A 13 7.63 -4.28 -2.68
C TYR A 13 8.21 -5.49 -3.42
N ASN A 14 9.46 -5.41 -3.87
CA ASN A 14 10.12 -6.55 -4.50
C ASN A 14 10.38 -7.64 -3.45
N LYS A 15 9.93 -8.87 -3.68
CA LYS A 15 10.10 -9.99 -2.73
C LYS A 15 11.57 -10.28 -2.40
N GLU A 16 12.50 -9.87 -3.25
CA GLU A 16 13.95 -9.99 -3.00
C GLU A 16 14.43 -9.16 -1.80
N GLU A 17 13.72 -8.09 -1.42
CA GLU A 17 14.05 -7.28 -0.23
C GLU A 17 13.82 -8.03 1.08
N GLY A 18 12.96 -9.06 1.07
CA GLY A 18 12.79 -9.96 2.21
C GLY A 18 11.34 -10.35 2.51
N SER A 19 11.17 -10.96 3.68
CA SER A 19 9.85 -11.36 4.19
C SER A 19 9.04 -10.15 4.68
N PRO A 20 7.70 -10.17 4.57
CA PRO A 20 6.83 -9.07 4.99
C PRO A 20 7.11 -8.55 6.40
N ASP A 21 7.35 -9.46 7.36
CA ASP A 21 7.64 -9.10 8.76
C ASP A 21 8.92 -8.24 8.88
N LYS A 22 9.97 -8.59 8.15
CA LYS A 22 11.25 -7.85 8.19
C LYS A 22 11.12 -6.48 7.52
N VAL A 23 10.52 -6.46 6.34
CA VAL A 23 10.35 -5.22 5.57
C VAL A 23 9.44 -4.24 6.31
N SER A 24 8.36 -4.73 6.91
CA SER A 24 7.45 -3.90 7.72
C SER A 24 8.12 -3.37 8.99
N GLU A 25 8.96 -4.18 9.66
CA GLU A 25 9.75 -3.73 10.82
C GLU A 25 10.74 -2.62 10.43
N GLU A 26 11.46 -2.78 9.33
CA GLU A 26 12.41 -1.77 8.83
C GLU A 26 11.72 -0.47 8.40
N LEU A 27 10.52 -0.57 7.81
CA LEU A 27 9.72 0.58 7.40
C LEU A 27 8.95 1.24 8.54
N SER A 28 8.81 0.60 9.70
CA SER A 28 8.03 1.14 10.82
C SER A 28 8.48 2.54 11.26
N LYS A 29 9.79 2.83 11.20
CA LYS A 29 10.36 4.16 11.48
C LYS A 29 9.96 5.25 10.48
N TYR A 30 9.61 4.90 9.25
CA TYR A 30 9.18 5.82 8.19
C TYR A 30 7.66 5.86 8.01
N PHE A 31 6.92 4.97 8.69
CA PHE A 31 5.49 4.79 8.50
C PHE A 31 4.66 6.09 8.69
N SER A 32 5.03 6.90 9.68
CA SER A 32 4.40 8.21 9.93
C SER A 32 4.59 9.18 8.76
N GLU A 33 5.76 9.18 8.13
CA GLU A 33 6.06 10.04 6.98
C GLU A 33 5.30 9.58 5.73
N ILE A 34 5.27 8.26 5.50
CA ILE A 34 4.56 7.65 4.38
C ILE A 34 3.06 7.96 4.47
N THR A 35 2.45 7.70 5.62
CA THR A 35 1.01 7.95 5.81
C THR A 35 0.66 9.43 5.74
N LYS A 36 1.51 10.31 6.27
CA LYS A 36 1.36 11.77 6.09
C LYS A 36 1.41 12.17 4.63
N HIS A 37 2.33 11.60 3.85
CA HIS A 37 2.43 11.88 2.42
C HIS A 37 1.18 11.40 1.67
N MET A 38 0.66 10.21 1.99
CA MET A 38 -0.58 9.70 1.40
C MET A 38 -1.79 10.60 1.68
N VAL A 39 -1.90 11.15 2.90
CA VAL A 39 -2.95 12.12 3.25
C VAL A 39 -2.77 13.43 2.49
N ASN A 40 -1.54 13.95 2.42
CA ASN A 40 -1.24 15.20 1.72
C ASN A 40 -1.47 15.13 0.20
N GLN A 41 -1.36 13.94 -0.39
CA GLN A 41 -1.63 13.68 -1.81
C GLN A 41 -3.11 13.33 -2.08
N ASP A 42 -3.99 13.50 -1.09
CA ASP A 42 -5.43 13.19 -1.18
C ASP A 42 -5.73 11.73 -1.56
N LEU A 43 -4.86 10.78 -1.20
CA LEU A 43 -5.17 9.36 -1.30
C LEU A 43 -6.22 9.00 -0.25
N LEU A 44 -6.03 9.39 1.01
CA LEU A 44 -7.02 9.13 2.06
C LEU A 44 -7.13 10.27 3.06
N GLY A 45 -8.30 10.44 3.65
CA GLY A 45 -8.51 11.37 4.76
C GLY A 45 -7.96 10.85 6.08
N LEU A 46 -7.65 11.77 7.00
CA LEU A 46 -7.25 11.44 8.37
C LEU A 46 -8.25 10.52 9.11
N PRO A 47 -9.58 10.68 8.98
CA PRO A 47 -10.53 9.77 9.62
C PRO A 47 -10.37 8.32 9.15
N ALA A 48 -10.25 8.11 7.83
CA ALA A 48 -10.07 6.78 7.26
C ALA A 48 -8.72 6.16 7.65
N LEU A 49 -7.65 6.96 7.64
CA LEU A 49 -6.33 6.50 8.13
C LEU A 49 -6.42 6.02 9.58
N LYS A 50 -7.11 6.77 10.45
CA LYS A 50 -7.31 6.40 11.86
C LYS A 50 -8.04 5.05 11.97
N GLU A 51 -9.14 4.87 11.24
CA GLU A 51 -9.89 3.60 11.25
C GLU A 51 -9.04 2.42 10.76
N ILE A 52 -8.30 2.59 9.66
CA ILE A 52 -7.40 1.56 9.12
C ILE A 52 -6.33 1.17 10.14
N MET A 53 -5.77 2.13 10.86
CA MET A 53 -4.77 1.87 11.91
C MET A 53 -5.38 1.18 13.13
N ASP A 54 -6.53 1.66 13.61
CA ASP A 54 -7.22 1.12 14.79
C ASP A 54 -7.69 -0.33 14.53
N GLU A 55 -8.14 -0.62 13.30
CA GLU A 55 -8.57 -1.96 12.86
C GLU A 55 -7.42 -2.83 12.32
N LYS A 56 -6.19 -2.30 12.28
CA LYS A 56 -4.99 -3.00 11.76
C LYS A 56 -5.14 -3.53 10.33
N LYS A 57 -5.83 -2.79 9.46
CA LYS A 57 -6.04 -3.13 8.04
C LYS A 57 -4.88 -2.69 7.15
N ILE A 58 -3.68 -3.02 7.59
CA ILE A 58 -2.42 -2.70 6.90
C ILE A 58 -1.74 -4.00 6.57
N TYR A 59 -1.54 -4.26 5.28
CA TYR A 59 -0.95 -5.51 4.80
C TYR A 59 0.24 -5.26 3.88
N TRP A 60 1.05 -6.29 3.68
CA TRP A 60 2.33 -6.22 3.00
C TRP A 60 2.43 -7.37 1.99
N GLY A 61 2.81 -7.05 0.75
CA GLY A 61 2.89 -8.03 -0.33
C GLY A 61 4.21 -7.94 -1.10
N GLY A 62 4.98 -9.03 -1.09
CA GLY A 62 6.19 -9.15 -1.90
C GLY A 62 5.89 -9.66 -3.31
N ILE A 63 6.14 -8.85 -4.33
CA ILE A 63 6.00 -9.22 -5.74
C ILE A 63 7.24 -10.00 -6.17
N LYS A 64 7.05 -11.23 -6.66
CA LYS A 64 8.15 -12.16 -6.99
C LYS A 64 8.64 -12.05 -8.43
N LYS A 65 7.76 -11.69 -9.36
CA LYS A 65 8.05 -11.66 -10.79
C LYS A 65 7.50 -10.38 -11.38
N ASP A 66 8.15 -9.91 -12.45
CA ASP A 66 7.67 -8.80 -13.27
C ASP A 66 7.45 -7.51 -12.45
N PHE A 67 8.27 -7.31 -11.40
CA PHE A 67 8.18 -6.15 -10.51
C PHE A 67 8.30 -4.83 -11.28
N GLU A 68 9.33 -4.72 -12.11
CA GLU A 68 9.56 -3.54 -12.98
C GLU A 68 8.41 -3.29 -13.95
N GLN A 69 7.82 -4.36 -14.50
CA GLN A 69 6.65 -4.23 -15.36
C GLN A 69 5.43 -3.75 -14.57
N THR A 70 5.27 -4.24 -13.34
CA THR A 70 4.17 -3.87 -12.43
C THR A 70 4.26 -2.40 -12.04
N LEU A 71 5.46 -1.85 -11.80
CA LEU A 71 5.66 -0.44 -11.47
C LEU A 71 5.08 0.52 -12.52
N GLY A 72 5.05 0.10 -13.80
CA GLY A 72 4.50 0.88 -14.90
C GLY A 72 2.99 0.70 -15.13
N ASP A 73 2.33 -0.16 -14.37
CA ASP A 73 0.93 -0.57 -14.60
C ASP A 73 0.09 -0.48 -13.32
N ASN A 74 -0.61 0.65 -13.16
CA ASN A 74 -1.47 0.88 -12.01
C ASN A 74 -2.60 -0.14 -11.87
N GLU A 75 -3.10 -0.72 -12.97
CA GLU A 75 -4.12 -1.76 -12.89
C GLU A 75 -3.54 -3.06 -12.33
N ALA A 76 -2.32 -3.44 -12.75
CA ALA A 76 -1.60 -4.57 -12.20
C ALA A 76 -1.29 -4.37 -10.70
N ILE A 77 -0.82 -3.18 -10.31
CA ILE A 77 -0.60 -2.83 -8.90
C ILE A 77 -1.91 -2.98 -8.11
N GLY A 78 -3.00 -2.40 -8.62
CA GLY A 78 -4.32 -2.47 -8.00
C GLY A 78 -4.79 -3.90 -7.80
N SER A 79 -4.67 -4.75 -8.83
CA SER A 79 -5.05 -6.16 -8.78
C SER A 79 -4.24 -6.94 -7.73
N ILE A 80 -2.93 -6.71 -7.63
CA ILE A 80 -2.08 -7.38 -6.64
C ILE A 80 -2.41 -6.89 -5.22
N ALA A 81 -2.60 -5.58 -5.04
CA ALA A 81 -3.00 -5.01 -3.75
C ALA A 81 -4.33 -5.60 -3.27
N TRP A 82 -5.28 -5.76 -4.19
CA TRP A 82 -6.55 -6.45 -3.94
C TRP A 82 -6.36 -7.89 -3.47
N GLU A 83 -5.53 -8.67 -4.17
CA GLU A 83 -5.28 -10.05 -3.82
C GLU A 83 -4.73 -10.17 -2.39
N VAL A 84 -3.73 -9.36 -2.06
CA VAL A 84 -3.12 -9.31 -0.73
C VAL A 84 -4.16 -8.91 0.32
N PHE A 85 -4.95 -7.86 0.08
CA PHE A 85 -5.96 -7.41 1.03
C PHE A 85 -7.07 -8.45 1.26
N ASN A 86 -7.55 -9.08 0.18
CA ASN A 86 -8.64 -10.07 0.25
C ASN A 86 -8.21 -11.35 0.99
N GLN A 87 -6.95 -11.77 0.84
CA GLN A 87 -6.38 -12.90 1.58
C GLN A 87 -6.47 -12.73 3.10
N HIS A 88 -6.49 -11.49 3.60
CA HIS A 88 -6.50 -11.21 5.03
C HIS A 88 -7.83 -10.67 5.58
N SER A 89 -8.59 -9.92 4.78
CA SER A 89 -9.77 -9.19 5.27
C SER A 89 -11.10 -9.87 4.97
N GLY A 90 -11.19 -10.67 3.89
CA GLY A 90 -12.46 -11.19 3.36
C GLY A 90 -13.45 -10.09 2.90
N ILE A 91 -12.99 -8.85 2.74
CA ILE A 91 -13.78 -7.72 2.27
C ILE A 91 -13.50 -7.55 0.78
N THR A 92 -14.57 -7.38 -0.02
CA THR A 92 -14.47 -7.00 -1.43
C THR A 92 -14.37 -5.47 -1.52
N PRO A 93 -13.23 -4.91 -1.96
CA PRO A 93 -13.10 -3.47 -2.22
C PRO A 93 -13.88 -3.06 -3.48
N SER A 94 -13.88 -1.76 -3.80
CA SER A 94 -14.23 -1.24 -5.12
C SER A 94 -13.11 -1.48 -6.13
N ASP A 95 -13.38 -1.28 -7.41
CA ASP A 95 -12.36 -1.32 -8.48
C ASP A 95 -11.33 -0.17 -8.38
N GLU A 96 -11.60 0.84 -7.55
CA GLU A 96 -10.66 1.93 -7.31
C GLU A 96 -9.56 1.50 -6.34
N VAL A 97 -8.32 1.63 -6.79
CA VAL A 97 -7.11 1.59 -5.96
C VAL A 97 -6.27 2.80 -6.32
N LYS A 98 -5.85 3.57 -5.32
CA LYS A 98 -4.88 4.65 -5.50
C LYS A 98 -3.52 4.20 -5.02
N VAL A 99 -2.49 4.56 -5.78
CA VAL A 99 -1.12 4.12 -5.55
C VAL A 99 -0.20 5.32 -5.47
N LEU A 100 0.71 5.29 -4.51
CA LEU A 100 1.84 6.19 -4.41
C LEU A 100 3.12 5.37 -4.47
N ILE A 101 3.95 5.62 -5.49
CA ILE A 101 5.20 4.90 -5.71
C ILE A 101 6.36 5.73 -5.14
N TYR A 102 7.19 5.07 -4.34
CA TYR A 102 8.44 5.62 -3.84
C TYR A 102 9.58 4.88 -4.51
N ASP A 103 10.32 5.55 -5.40
CA ASP A 103 11.49 4.97 -6.03
C ASP A 103 12.64 4.78 -5.03
N GLU A 104 13.39 3.69 -5.18
CA GLU A 104 14.57 3.36 -4.37
C GLU A 104 15.54 4.55 -4.24
N ASP A 105 15.79 5.27 -5.33
CA ASP A 105 16.75 6.39 -5.38
C ASP A 105 16.38 7.53 -4.43
N GLN A 106 15.08 7.71 -4.16
CA GLN A 106 14.55 8.80 -3.35
C GLN A 106 14.17 8.34 -1.94
N ALA A 107 14.02 7.03 -1.75
CA ALA A 107 13.59 6.43 -0.50
C ALA A 107 14.74 6.25 0.51
N PRO A 108 14.58 6.69 1.78
CA PRO A 108 15.60 6.48 2.81
C PRO A 108 15.74 5.00 3.22
N TRP A 109 14.77 4.14 2.91
CA TRP A 109 14.78 2.70 3.15
C TRP A 109 15.42 1.87 2.03
N LYS A 110 15.88 2.51 0.93
CA LYS A 110 16.71 1.87 -0.11
C LYS A 110 16.05 0.73 -0.88
N PHE A 111 14.75 0.79 -1.09
CA PHE A 111 14.05 -0.03 -2.09
C PHE A 111 12.77 0.65 -2.57
N THR A 112 12.26 0.22 -3.72
CA THR A 112 11.01 0.75 -4.27
C THR A 112 9.79 0.22 -3.51
N LEU A 113 8.92 1.13 -3.06
CA LEU A 113 7.71 0.82 -2.31
C LEU A 113 6.48 1.37 -3.02
N MET A 114 5.47 0.53 -3.22
CA MET A 114 4.15 0.94 -3.71
C MET A 114 3.17 0.98 -2.54
N ALA A 115 2.78 2.18 -2.12
CA ALA A 115 1.78 2.39 -1.08
C ALA A 115 0.39 2.49 -1.71
N CYS A 116 -0.43 1.46 -1.52
CA CYS A 116 -1.74 1.33 -2.13
C CYS A 116 -2.85 1.61 -1.10
N VAL A 117 -3.86 2.37 -1.48
CA VAL A 117 -5.09 2.59 -0.71
C VAL A 117 -6.24 1.92 -1.44
N LEU A 118 -6.99 1.11 -0.72
CA LEU A 118 -8.16 0.39 -1.22
C LEU A 118 -9.43 1.06 -0.71
N TYR A 119 -10.46 1.14 -1.54
CA TYR A 119 -11.74 1.79 -1.23
C TYR A 119 -12.90 0.81 -1.29
N LYS A 120 -14.07 1.25 -0.81
CA LYS A 120 -15.35 0.54 -0.91
C LYS A 120 -16.40 1.44 -1.51
#